data_AF-A0A960FKY3-F1
#
_entry.id   AF-A0A960FKY3-F1
#
_cell.length_a   1.000
_cell.length_b   1.000
_cell.length_c   1.000
_cell.angle_alpha   90.00
_cell.angle_beta   90.00
_cell.angle_gamma   90.00
#
_symmetry.space_group_name_H-M   'P 1'
#
loop_
_entity.id
_entity.type
_entity.pdbx_description
1 polymer ?
#
loop_
_entity_poly.entity_id
_entity_poly.type
_entity_poly.pdbx_seq_one_letter_code
_entity_poly.pdbx_strand_id
1 'polypeptide(L)'
;MSSRAGDEMDDHRAGHGKGHCQEAIAELYTFLDGELTEERRQVIQEHLDDCNPCLEAFDFEAELRIVIQHRCRESVPDDLRQRIASALTDPGVLDQMADPPAPGLAGADS
;
A
#
# COMPACT_ATOMS: atom_id res chain seq x y z
N MET A 1 -29.00 6.85 47.95
CA MET A 1 -29.36 7.64 46.76
C MET A 1 -28.37 8.78 46.64
N SER A 2 -27.18 8.51 46.12
CA SER A 2 -26.26 9.54 45.66
C SER A 2 -26.18 9.41 44.16
N SER A 3 -26.99 10.23 43.51
CA SER A 3 -26.90 10.56 42.09
C SER A 3 -25.62 11.36 41.81
N ARG A 4 -25.25 11.38 40.53
CA ARG A 4 -24.18 12.12 39.83
C ARG A 4 -22.93 11.28 39.59
N ALA A 5 -22.40 11.17 38.38
CA ALA A 5 -22.77 11.71 37.09
C ALA A 5 -22.22 10.74 36.03
N GLY A 6 -22.96 10.59 34.93
CA GLY A 6 -22.34 10.11 33.70
C GLY A 6 -21.51 11.22 33.06
N ASP A 7 -20.84 10.83 31.99
CA ASP A 7 -20.30 11.69 30.93
C ASP A 7 -18.88 12.22 31.13
N GLU A 8 -17.90 11.39 30.76
CA GLU A 8 -16.68 11.83 30.07
C GLU A 8 -16.31 10.74 29.04
N MET A 9 -17.01 10.73 27.90
CA MET A 9 -16.54 10.01 26.72
C MET A 9 -15.56 10.95 26.02
N ASP A 10 -14.28 10.65 26.17
CA ASP A 10 -13.16 11.45 25.69
C ASP A 10 -13.16 11.50 24.15
N ASP A 11 -13.77 12.58 23.62
CA ASP A 11 -13.84 12.93 22.20
C ASP A 11 -12.43 13.34 21.73
N HIS A 12 -11.57 12.36 21.46
CA HIS A 12 -10.31 12.51 20.72
C HIS A 12 -10.60 12.86 19.26
N ARG A 13 -11.21 14.02 19.02
CA ARG A 13 -11.48 14.53 17.68
C ARG A 13 -10.24 15.24 17.16
N ALA A 14 -9.28 14.45 16.71
CA ALA A 14 -8.19 14.92 15.86
C ALA A 14 -8.81 15.53 14.58
N GLY A 15 -8.58 16.82 14.40
CA GLY A 15 -9.17 17.65 13.35
C GLY A 15 -8.53 17.45 11.98
N HIS A 16 -8.59 16.25 11.42
CA HIS A 16 -8.34 16.00 10.00
C HIS A 16 -9.64 15.64 9.30
N GLY A 17 -9.93 16.31 8.17
CA GLY A 17 -11.19 16.17 7.47
C GLY A 17 -11.49 14.70 7.14
N LYS A 18 -12.67 14.21 7.52
CA LYS A 18 -13.11 12.81 7.31
C LYS A 18 -12.82 12.27 5.90
N GLY A 19 -12.83 13.13 4.88
CA GLY A 19 -12.54 12.75 3.49
C GLY A 19 -11.12 12.22 3.29
N HIS A 20 -10.10 12.86 3.89
CA HIS A 20 -8.70 12.45 3.76
C HIS A 20 -8.41 11.15 4.52
N CYS A 21 -9.06 10.95 5.69
CA CYS A 21 -8.94 9.70 6.42
C CYS A 21 -9.57 8.53 5.64
N GLN A 22 -10.75 8.73 5.04
CA GLN A 22 -11.40 7.70 4.24
C GLN A 22 -10.56 7.33 3.01
N GLU A 23 -9.94 8.32 2.39
CA GLU A 23 -9.05 8.15 1.25
C GLU A 23 -7.78 7.38 1.62
N ALA A 24 -7.11 7.77 2.72
CA ALA A 24 -5.93 7.09 3.23
C ALA A 24 -6.22 5.63 3.61
N ILE A 25 -7.36 5.36 4.25
CA ILE A 25 -7.78 4.00 4.60
C ILE A 25 -8.14 3.18 3.34
N ALA A 26 -8.80 3.78 2.35
CA ALA A 26 -9.16 3.09 1.11
C ALA A 26 -7.92 2.66 0.30
N GLU A 27 -6.86 3.46 0.34
CA GLU A 27 -5.62 3.19 -0.39
C GLU A 27 -4.51 2.54 0.46
N LEU A 28 -4.81 2.22 1.72
CA LEU A 28 -3.84 1.72 2.69
C LEU A 28 -3.11 0.45 2.21
N TYR A 29 -3.85 -0.49 1.60
CA TYR A 29 -3.25 -1.73 1.08
C TYR A 29 -2.35 -1.46 -0.13
N THR A 30 -2.79 -0.63 -1.08
CA THR A 30 -1.99 -0.22 -2.24
C THR A 30 -0.71 0.51 -1.80
N PHE A 31 -0.80 1.33 -0.75
CA PHE A 31 0.35 1.98 -0.11
C PHE A 31 1.32 0.94 0.49
N LEU A 32 0.81 -0.04 1.23
CA LEU A 32 1.59 -1.13 1.84
C LEU A 32 2.23 -2.08 0.80
N ASP A 33 1.60 -2.28 -0.35
CA ASP A 33 2.13 -3.05 -1.48
C ASP A 33 3.15 -2.24 -2.31
N GLY A 34 3.15 -0.93 -2.13
CA GLY A 34 4.03 0.00 -2.83
C GLY A 34 3.63 0.26 -4.28
N GLU A 35 2.38 0.00 -4.63
CA GLU A 35 1.82 0.14 -5.98
C GLU A 35 1.27 1.55 -6.26
N LEU A 36 1.41 2.48 -5.32
CA LEU A 36 1.05 3.89 -5.52
C LEU A 36 2.12 4.66 -6.28
N THR A 37 1.69 5.71 -6.99
CA THR A 37 2.62 6.70 -7.55
C THR A 37 3.33 7.44 -6.42
N GLU A 38 4.50 8.01 -6.72
CA GLU A 38 5.31 8.71 -5.72
C GLU A 38 4.57 9.91 -5.12
N GLU A 39 3.84 10.66 -5.95
CA GLU A 39 3.05 11.81 -5.50
C GLU A 39 1.95 11.36 -4.54
N ARG A 40 1.32 10.22 -4.83
CA ARG A 40 0.23 9.72 -4.01
C ARG A 40 0.71 9.11 -2.70
N ARG A 41 1.86 8.43 -2.74
CA ARG A 41 2.55 7.93 -1.56
C ARG A 41 2.85 9.07 -0.58
N GLN A 42 3.36 10.19 -1.07
CA GLN A 42 3.67 11.36 -0.22
C GLN A 42 2.42 11.91 0.47
N VAL A 43 1.30 12.05 -0.26
CA VAL A 43 0.02 12.52 0.33
C VAL A 43 -0.47 11.61 1.47
N ILE A 44 -0.40 10.29 1.29
CA ILE A 44 -0.79 9.35 2.35
C ILE A 44 0.20 9.38 3.50
N GLN A 45 1.50 9.47 3.21
CA GLN A 45 2.55 9.58 4.22
C GLN A 45 2.33 10.80 5.12
N GLU A 46 2.12 11.98 4.53
CA GLU A 46 1.80 13.21 5.26
C GLU A 46 0.54 13.03 6.12
N HIS A 47 -0.49 12.36 5.59
CA HIS A 47 -1.69 12.09 6.37
C HIS A 47 -1.44 11.17 7.57
N LEU A 48 -0.63 10.12 7.40
CA LEU A 48 -0.27 9.20 8.50
C LEU A 48 0.56 9.91 9.57
N ASP A 49 1.45 10.82 9.17
CA ASP A 49 2.28 11.62 10.10
C ASP A 49 1.42 12.58 10.95
N ASP A 50 0.35 13.13 10.36
CA ASP A 50 -0.53 14.10 11.00
C ASP A 50 -1.74 13.45 11.72
N CYS A 51 -2.12 12.22 11.35
CA CYS A 51 -3.35 11.55 11.81
C CYS A 51 -3.06 10.25 12.58
N ASN A 52 -2.89 10.37 13.91
CA ASN A 52 -2.69 9.22 14.80
C ASN A 52 -3.67 8.04 14.61
N PRO A 53 -4.99 8.22 14.45
CA PRO A 53 -5.88 7.07 14.25
C PRO A 53 -5.66 6.34 12.91
N CYS A 54 -5.20 7.04 11.87
CA CYS A 54 -4.83 6.40 10.60
C CYS A 54 -3.47 5.72 10.71
N LEU A 55 -2.54 6.29 11.46
CA LEU A 55 -1.24 5.67 11.77
C LEU A 55 -1.41 4.35 12.54
N GLU A 56 -2.26 4.32 13.57
CA GLU A 56 -2.56 3.10 14.33
C GLU A 56 -3.14 1.98 13.44
N ALA A 57 -4.02 2.34 12.50
CA ALA A 57 -4.56 1.40 11.53
C ALA A 57 -3.47 0.88 10.57
N PHE A 58 -2.58 1.76 10.11
CA PHE A 58 -1.43 1.38 9.28
C PHE A 58 -0.50 0.40 10.00
N ASP A 59 -0.11 0.71 11.23
CA ASP A 59 0.83 -0.12 12.01
C ASP A 59 0.27 -1.53 12.23
N PHE A 60 -1.02 -1.64 12.57
CA PHE A 60 -1.68 -2.93 12.71
C PHE A 60 -1.63 -3.76 11.41
N GLU A 61 -1.99 -3.15 10.28
CA GLU A 61 -1.98 -3.85 8.98
C GLU A 61 -0.57 -4.25 8.55
N ALA A 62 0.43 -3.40 8.81
CA ALA A 62 1.84 -3.70 8.53
C ALA A 62 2.35 -4.89 9.38
N GLU A 63 2.06 -4.90 10.68
CA GLU A 63 2.40 -6.02 11.56
C GLU A 63 1.68 -7.31 11.14
N LEU A 64 0.39 -7.22 10.82
CA LEU A 64 -0.39 -8.36 10.34
C LEU A 64 0.22 -8.97 9.08
N ARG A 65 0.63 -8.15 8.12
CA ARG A 65 1.33 -8.61 6.90
C ARG A 65 2.61 -9.34 7.22
N ILE A 66 3.41 -8.86 8.18
CA ILE A 66 4.62 -9.55 8.64
C ILE A 66 4.27 -10.93 9.20
N VAL A 67 3.25 -11.02 10.05
CA VAL A 67 2.82 -12.29 10.66
C VAL A 67 2.36 -13.28 9.59
N ILE A 68 1.51 -12.84 8.65
CA ILE A 68 1.05 -13.66 7.52
C ILE A 68 2.24 -14.13 6.69
N GLN A 69 3.16 -13.23 6.35
CA GLN A 69 4.33 -13.57 5.56
C GLN A 69 5.22 -14.60 6.26
N HIS A 70 5.32 -14.57 7.60
CA HIS A 70 6.10 -15.56 8.35
C HIS A 70 5.39 -16.90 8.48
N ARG A 71 4.07 -16.91 8.68
CA ARG A 71 3.28 -18.13 8.92
C ARG A 71 2.91 -18.86 7.64
N CYS A 72 2.75 -18.14 6.54
CA CYS A 72 2.39 -18.69 5.22
C CYS A 72 3.61 -18.84 4.30
N ARG A 73 4.81 -19.09 4.84
CA ARG A 73 5.97 -19.47 4.02
C ARG A 73 5.86 -20.93 3.60
N GLU A 74 5.30 -21.16 2.42
CA GLU A 74 5.36 -22.48 1.79
C GLU A 74 6.68 -22.64 1.02
N SER A 75 7.27 -23.84 1.12
CA SER A 75 8.45 -24.19 0.34
C SER A 75 8.09 -24.25 -1.15
N VAL A 76 8.60 -23.32 -1.95
CA VAL A 76 8.44 -23.36 -3.41
C VAL A 76 9.06 -24.66 -3.95
N PRO A 77 8.30 -25.52 -4.66
CA PRO A 77 8.80 -26.78 -5.20
C PRO A 77 9.98 -26.59 -6.15
N ASP A 78 10.96 -27.50 -6.08
CA ASP A 78 12.19 -27.41 -6.88
C ASP A 78 11.94 -27.44 -8.39
N ASP A 79 10.94 -28.20 -8.84
CA ASP A 79 10.54 -28.23 -10.26
C ASP A 79 10.12 -26.84 -10.77
N LEU A 80 9.32 -26.11 -9.98
CA LEU A 80 8.90 -24.76 -10.33
C LEU A 80 10.11 -23.79 -10.35
N ARG A 81 11.03 -23.92 -9.39
CA ARG A 81 12.26 -23.13 -9.35
C ARG A 81 13.13 -23.39 -10.59
N GLN A 82 13.30 -24.64 -11.00
CA GLN A 82 14.08 -25.00 -12.18
C GLN A 82 13.46 -24.47 -13.47
N ARG A 83 12.13 -24.56 -13.59
CA ARG A 83 11.40 -24.04 -14.75
C ARG A 83 11.52 -22.51 -14.87
N ILE A 84 11.38 -21.79 -13.75
CA ILE A 84 11.58 -20.32 -13.71
C ILE A 84 13.02 -19.97 -14.08
N ALA A 85 14.02 -20.64 -13.47
CA ALA A 85 15.43 -20.39 -13.77
C ALA A 85 15.77 -20.63 -15.25
N SER A 86 15.20 -21.69 -15.84
CA SER A 86 15.37 -22.00 -17.26
C SER A 86 14.76 -20.92 -18.16
N ALA A 87 13.55 -20.46 -17.84
CA ALA A 87 12.87 -19.40 -18.59
C ALA A 87 13.60 -18.04 -18.52
N LEU A 88 14.22 -17.71 -17.39
CA LEU A 88 15.01 -16.48 -17.24
C LEU A 88 16.36 -16.53 -17.97
N THR A 89 16.89 -17.73 -18.22
CA THR A 89 18.17 -17.93 -18.92
C THR A 89 17.97 -18.08 -20.42
N ASP A 90 16.74 -18.34 -20.88
CA ASP A 90 16.41 -18.41 -22.29
C ASP A 90 16.33 -16.98 -22.89
N PRO A 91 17.26 -16.61 -23.79
CA PRO A 91 17.28 -15.27 -24.39
C PRO A 91 16.04 -14.96 -25.23
N GLY A 92 15.22 -15.95 -25.61
CA GLY A 92 13.99 -15.74 -26.39
C GLY A 92 12.78 -15.22 -25.58
N VAL A 93 12.81 -15.30 -24.24
CA VAL A 93 11.68 -14.89 -23.38
C VAL A 93 11.72 -13.39 -23.04
N LEU A 94 12.91 -12.81 -22.84
CA LEU A 94 13.05 -11.38 -22.51
C LEU A 94 12.89 -10.45 -23.73
N ASP A 95 13.11 -10.96 -24.95
CA ASP A 95 12.99 -10.17 -26.18
C ASP A 95 11.53 -9.83 -26.54
N GLN A 96 10.56 -10.52 -25.92
CA GLN A 96 9.12 -10.32 -26.15
C GLN A 96 8.49 -9.30 -25.19
N MET A 97 9.25 -8.75 -24.24
CA MET A 97 8.82 -7.70 -23.29
C MET A 97 9.48 -6.34 -23.58
N ALA A 98 10.03 -6.13 -24.79
CA ALA A 98 10.39 -4.79 -25.24
C ALA A 98 9.10 -3.98 -25.45
N ASP A 99 8.87 -3.03 -24.55
CA ASP A 99 7.80 -2.04 -24.66
C ASP A 99 7.84 -1.41 -26.07
N PRO A 100 6.74 -1.41 -26.85
CA PRO A 100 6.72 -0.69 -28.11
C PRO A 100 7.13 0.78 -27.84
N PRO A 101 7.97 1.39 -28.70
CA PRO A 101 8.39 2.76 -28.49
C PRO A 101 7.16 3.65 -28.33
N ALA A 102 7.07 4.35 -27.21
CA ALA A 102 5.97 5.26 -26.91
C ALA A 102 5.68 6.12 -28.16
N PRO A 103 4.43 6.21 -28.63
CA PRO A 103 4.11 7.02 -29.80
C PRO A 103 4.57 8.44 -29.50
N GLY A 104 5.52 8.91 -30.30
CA GLY A 104 6.11 10.23 -30.17
C GLY A 104 5.01 11.26 -30.04
N LEU A 105 5.11 12.09 -28.99
CA LEU A 105 4.25 13.24 -28.78
C LEU A 105 4.46 14.21 -29.95
N ALA A 106 3.71 13.96 -31.01
CA ALA A 106 3.50 14.89 -32.10
C ALA A 106 2.72 16.08 -31.55
N GLY A 107 3.33 17.26 -31.67
CA GLY A 107 2.78 18.62 -31.54
C GLY A 107 1.40 18.79 -30.91
N ALA A 108 1.36 19.55 -29.83
CA ALA A 108 0.31 20.52 -29.61
C ALA A 108 0.95 21.91 -29.70
N ASP A 109 0.34 22.74 -30.54
CA ASP A 109 0.77 24.08 -30.89
C ASP A 109 0.41 25.10 -29.80
N SER A 110 1.24 26.15 -29.69
CA SER A 110 0.88 27.58 -29.55
C SER A 110 2.04 28.39 -28.98
#